data_AF-A0A2M7TQE3-F1
#
_entry.id   AF-A0A2M7TQE3-F1
#
_cell.length_a   1.000
_cell.length_b   1.000
_cell.length_c   1.000
_cell.angle_alpha   90.00
_cell.angle_beta   90.00
_cell.angle_gamma   90.00
#
_symmetry.space_group_name_H-M   'P 1'
#
loop_
_entity.id
_entity.type
_entity.pdbx_description
1 polymer ?
#
loop_
_entity_poly.entity_id
_entity_poly.type
_entity_poly.pdbx_seq_one_letter_code
_entity_poly.pdbx_strand_id
1 'polypeptide(L)'
;MNIYNVTSQPRQKLSDKEKTKEWYIENVEYAVKTRYLDNDTIRKNRAAKIENYNIWNGIIDEEAVEKVFNSMHLKDFTTSSCIQNYPIEVSKFERLAGEESQRKFDYQIKALNEDVKSIKDAKKKEELLTLVEQHIQAESFSKEELQKNLQTLEKYYNYDYKDIREERGMIIANYLWRQQEFDMKFNKSFYDVLLNAEEIFA
;
A
#
# COMPACT_ATOMS: atom_id res chain seq x y z
N MET A 1 -7.57 30.67 8.32
CA MET A 1 -8.92 30.09 8.12
C MET A 1 -9.45 30.52 6.76
N ASN A 2 -9.53 29.61 5.80
CA ASN A 2 -10.44 29.72 4.65
C ASN A 2 -10.78 28.29 4.24
N ILE A 3 -11.88 27.76 4.78
CA ILE A 3 -12.18 26.31 4.85
C ILE A 3 -13.09 25.87 3.68
N TYR A 4 -13.30 26.69 2.66
CA TYR A 4 -14.20 26.35 1.54
C TYR A 4 -13.72 26.95 0.22
N ASN A 5 -12.71 26.35 -0.41
CA ASN A 5 -12.61 26.38 -1.87
C ASN A 5 -13.12 25.05 -2.42
N VAL A 6 -14.41 24.77 -2.15
CA VAL A 6 -15.14 23.79 -2.95
C VAL A 6 -15.32 24.46 -4.31
N THR A 7 -14.59 24.00 -5.33
CA THR A 7 -14.88 24.39 -6.72
C THR A 7 -16.35 24.03 -6.95
N SER A 8 -17.22 25.02 -7.13
CA SER A 8 -18.64 24.74 -7.34
C SER A 8 -18.81 23.97 -8.65
N GLN A 9 -19.64 22.93 -8.67
CA GLN A 9 -19.96 22.21 -9.89
C GLN A 9 -20.45 23.19 -10.97
N PRO A 10 -19.89 23.15 -12.20
CA PRO A 10 -20.36 23.97 -13.30
C PRO A 10 -21.84 23.72 -13.58
N ARG A 11 -22.57 24.76 -13.99
CA ARG A 11 -24.01 24.65 -14.31
C ARG A 11 -24.23 23.63 -15.42
N GLN A 12 -25.05 22.60 -15.15
CA GLN A 12 -25.31 21.50 -16.10
C GLN A 12 -26.42 21.82 -17.11
N LYS A 13 -27.40 22.63 -16.70
CA LYS A 13 -28.56 22.98 -17.53
C LYS A 13 -28.26 24.19 -18.41
N LEU A 14 -27.39 23.98 -19.40
CA LEU A 14 -27.03 24.95 -20.44
C LEU A 14 -27.52 24.46 -21.80
N SER A 15 -27.82 25.39 -22.70
CA SER A 15 -28.10 25.06 -24.10
C SER A 15 -26.83 24.55 -24.79
N ASP A 16 -26.97 23.78 -25.87
CA ASP A 16 -25.80 23.20 -26.55
C ASP A 16 -24.86 24.26 -27.16
N LYS A 17 -25.35 25.48 -27.40
CA LYS A 17 -24.53 26.61 -27.84
C LYS A 17 -23.65 27.20 -26.73
N GLU A 18 -24.08 27.07 -25.49
CA GLU A 18 -23.38 27.59 -24.31
C GLU A 18 -22.36 26.59 -23.74
N LYS A 19 -22.36 25.34 -24.22
CA LYS A 19 -21.37 24.32 -23.87
C LYS A 19 -20.07 24.54 -24.65
N THR A 20 -19.24 25.46 -24.16
CA THR A 20 -17.93 25.73 -24.74
C THR A 20 -16.89 24.72 -24.28
N LYS A 21 -15.70 24.71 -24.91
CA LYS A 21 -14.58 23.85 -24.52
C LYS A 21 -14.18 24.08 -23.06
N GLU A 22 -14.25 25.31 -22.58
CA GLU A 22 -13.95 25.71 -21.21
C GLU A 22 -14.92 25.03 -20.23
N TRP A 23 -16.21 24.98 -20.55
CA TRP A 23 -17.19 24.26 -19.73
C TRP A 23 -16.86 22.77 -19.60
N TYR A 24 -16.42 22.11 -20.67
CA TYR A 24 -15.99 20.71 -20.60
C TYR A 24 -14.76 20.52 -19.71
N ILE A 25 -13.77 21.43 -19.81
CA ILE A 25 -12.56 21.40 -18.97
C ILE A 25 -12.94 21.59 -17.50
N GLU A 26 -13.78 22.58 -17.18
CA GLU A 26 -14.23 22.85 -15.81
C GLU A 26 -14.99 21.66 -15.21
N ASN A 27 -15.78 20.92 -16.00
CA ASN A 27 -16.47 19.73 -15.54
C ASN A 27 -15.50 18.58 -15.21
N VAL A 28 -14.48 18.38 -16.04
CA VAL A 28 -13.44 17.38 -15.80
C VAL A 28 -12.61 17.77 -14.58
N GLU A 29 -12.21 19.04 -14.48
CA GLU A 29 -11.49 19.55 -13.32
C GLU A 29 -12.29 19.45 -12.03
N TYR A 30 -13.59 19.76 -12.06
CA TYR A 30 -14.47 19.58 -10.92
C TYR A 30 -14.55 18.10 -10.51
N ALA A 31 -14.69 17.18 -11.46
CA ALA A 31 -14.72 15.74 -11.17
C ALA A 31 -13.39 15.24 -10.57
N VAL A 32 -12.25 15.74 -11.05
CA VAL A 32 -10.93 15.44 -10.50
C VAL A 32 -10.80 16.01 -9.08
N LYS A 33 -11.12 17.29 -8.87
CA LYS A 33 -11.03 17.96 -7.55
C LYS A 33 -12.02 17.39 -6.52
N THR A 34 -13.17 16.89 -6.97
CA THR A 34 -14.20 16.26 -6.11
C THR A 34 -13.80 14.85 -5.67
N ARG A 35 -12.88 14.18 -6.38
CA ARG A 35 -12.27 12.96 -5.84
C ARG A 35 -11.45 13.34 -4.61
N TYR A 36 -11.81 12.74 -3.47
CA TYR A 36 -11.09 12.87 -2.19
C TYR A 36 -9.58 12.52 -2.22
N LEU A 37 -9.05 12.13 -3.38
CA LEU A 37 -7.63 11.83 -3.60
C LEU A 37 -6.75 13.09 -3.62
N ASP A 38 -7.31 14.25 -3.98
CA ASP A 38 -6.59 15.53 -4.11
C ASP A 38 -7.00 16.55 -3.04
N ASN A 39 -7.47 16.07 -1.89
CA ASN A 39 -7.83 16.97 -0.79
C ASN A 39 -6.57 17.43 -0.04
N ASP A 40 -6.29 18.73 -0.03
CA ASP A 40 -5.20 19.36 0.74
C ASP A 40 -5.30 19.11 2.25
N THR A 41 -6.47 18.73 2.77
CA THR A 41 -6.59 18.32 4.19
C THR A 41 -6.06 16.91 4.46
N ILE A 42 -5.89 16.09 3.42
CA ILE A 42 -5.40 14.71 3.51
C ILE A 42 -3.97 14.63 2.97
N ARG A 43 -3.67 15.31 1.86
CA ARG A 43 -2.35 15.33 1.23
C ARG A 43 -1.66 16.68 1.39
N LYS A 44 -0.44 16.68 1.92
CA LYS A 44 0.36 17.92 2.03
C LYS A 44 0.93 18.31 0.66
N ASN A 45 1.02 19.61 0.39
CA ASN A 45 1.72 20.15 -0.79
C ASN A 45 3.18 19.67 -0.82
N ARG A 46 3.74 19.48 -2.02
CA ARG A 46 5.14 19.11 -2.26
C ARG A 46 6.13 19.99 -1.49
N ALA A 47 5.88 21.30 -1.40
CA ALA A 47 6.73 22.21 -0.64
C ALA A 47 6.83 21.83 0.85
N ALA A 48 5.70 21.51 1.49
CA ALA A 48 5.66 21.07 2.88
C ALA A 48 6.33 19.69 3.07
N LYS A 49 6.23 18.80 2.08
CA LYS A 49 6.95 17.51 2.11
C LYS A 49 8.46 17.72 2.03
N ILE A 50 8.94 18.62 1.17
CA ILE A 50 10.36 18.98 1.08
C ILE A 50 10.85 19.56 2.40
N GLU A 51 10.06 20.44 3.02
CA GLU A 51 10.36 21.00 4.34
C GLU A 51 10.48 19.90 5.41
N ASN A 52 9.57 18.93 5.45
CA ASN A 52 9.67 17.78 6.35
C ASN A 52 10.98 16.99 6.16
N TYR A 53 11.40 16.74 4.91
CA TYR A 53 12.69 16.08 4.63
C TYR A 53 13.88 16.95 5.07
N ASN A 54 13.81 18.27 4.89
CA ASN A 54 14.86 19.17 5.34
C ASN A 54 14.99 19.16 6.86
N ILE A 55 13.87 19.25 7.59
CA ILE A 55 13.84 19.18 9.06
C ILE A 55 14.41 17.84 9.54
N TRP A 56 14.07 16.73 8.88
CA TRP A 56 14.65 15.42 9.22
C TRP A 56 16.17 15.39 9.04
N ASN A 57 16.68 16.01 7.97
CA ASN A 57 18.13 16.15 7.71
C ASN A 57 18.81 17.20 8.60
N GLY A 58 18.11 17.83 9.54
CA GLY A 58 18.66 18.88 10.40
C GLY A 58 18.77 20.25 9.72
N ILE A 59 18.18 20.44 8.54
CA ILE A 59 18.21 21.69 7.77
C ILE A 59 16.94 22.49 8.12
N ILE A 60 17.10 23.67 8.70
CA ILE A 60 16.00 24.62 8.95
C ILE A 60 16.06 25.73 7.89
N ASP A 61 14.89 26.09 7.37
CA ASP A 61 14.75 27.28 6.54
C ASP A 61 14.72 28.55 7.41
N GLU A 62 15.80 29.32 7.36
CA GLU A 62 15.94 30.57 8.12
C GLU A 62 14.90 31.62 7.73
N GLU A 63 14.46 31.64 6.47
CA GLU A 63 13.45 32.59 5.99
C GLU A 63 12.09 32.29 6.62
N ALA A 64 11.73 31.00 6.71
CA ALA A 64 10.51 30.55 7.37
C ALA A 64 10.51 30.91 8.87
N VAL A 65 11.66 30.76 9.53
CA VAL A 65 11.87 31.17 10.92
C VAL A 65 11.71 32.68 11.06
N GLU A 66 12.42 33.46 10.25
CA GLU A 66 12.36 34.93 10.30
C GLU A 66 10.94 35.45 10.07
N LYS A 67 10.19 34.86 9.14
CA LYS A 67 8.79 35.23 8.90
C LYS A 67 7.90 35.06 10.14
N VAL A 68 8.16 34.04 10.96
CA VAL A 68 7.40 33.77 12.19
C VAL A 68 7.84 34.69 13.32
N PHE A 69 9.15 34.84 13.53
CA PHE A 69 9.69 35.62 14.66
C PHE A 69 9.75 37.14 14.40
N ASN A 70 9.95 37.55 13.16
CA ASN A 70 10.00 38.95 12.70
C ASN A 70 8.80 39.29 11.78
N SER A 71 7.58 39.02 12.25
CA SER A 71 6.35 39.27 11.49
C SER A 71 6.13 40.72 11.05
N MET A 72 6.80 41.69 11.71
CA MET A 72 6.71 43.13 11.40
C MET A 72 7.88 43.64 10.54
N HIS A 73 8.79 42.76 10.10
CA HIS A 73 9.96 43.10 9.28
C HIS A 73 10.78 44.27 9.88
N LEU A 74 11.02 44.22 11.20
CA LEU A 74 11.84 45.21 11.88
C LEU A 74 13.29 45.07 11.39
N LYS A 75 13.84 46.16 10.83
CA LYS A 75 15.18 46.19 10.22
C LYS A 75 16.33 45.95 11.19
N ASP A 76 16.10 46.17 12.49
CA ASP A 76 17.08 45.99 13.56
C ASP A 76 16.87 44.70 14.37
N PHE A 77 16.00 43.80 13.91
CA PHE A 77 15.79 42.51 14.57
C PHE A 77 16.91 41.55 14.17
N THR A 78 17.96 41.51 14.97
CA THR A 78 19.04 40.53 14.82
C THR A 78 18.85 39.40 15.83
N THR A 79 18.52 38.20 15.38
CA THR A 79 18.66 37.00 16.23
C THR A 79 20.14 36.64 16.32
N SER A 80 20.73 36.79 17.50
CA SER A 80 22.16 36.59 17.73
C SER A 80 22.66 35.14 17.60
N SER A 81 21.82 34.20 17.17
CA SER A 81 22.14 32.78 17.08
C SER A 81 21.31 32.12 15.97
N CYS A 82 21.97 31.46 15.02
CA CYS A 82 21.31 30.58 14.06
C CYS A 82 20.70 29.39 14.82
N ILE A 83 19.42 29.11 14.61
CA ILE A 83 18.73 27.98 15.22
C ILE A 83 19.32 26.70 14.63
N GLN A 84 19.98 25.89 15.45
CA GLN A 84 20.49 24.58 15.06
C GLN A 84 19.42 23.52 15.31
N ASN A 85 19.13 22.70 14.32
CA ASN A 85 18.24 21.55 14.48
C ASN A 85 19.03 20.32 14.93
N TYR A 86 18.64 19.74 16.05
CA TYR A 86 19.10 18.43 16.49
C TYR A 86 17.93 17.46 16.41
N PRO A 87 17.83 16.65 15.36
CA PRO A 87 16.64 15.86 15.11
C PRO A 87 16.63 14.59 15.99
N ILE A 88 16.20 14.74 17.25
CA ILE A 88 16.13 13.67 18.26
C ILE A 88 15.19 12.54 17.81
N GLU A 89 14.14 12.87 17.05
CA GLU A 89 13.12 11.93 16.58
C GLU A 89 13.63 10.94 15.53
N VAL A 90 14.74 11.24 14.84
CA VAL A 90 15.34 10.35 13.81
C VAL A 90 15.60 8.97 14.38
N SER A 91 16.14 8.90 15.60
CA SER A 91 16.40 7.62 16.29
C SER A 91 15.15 6.75 16.47
N LYS A 92 13.96 7.37 16.64
CA LYS A 92 12.69 6.64 16.76
C LYS A 92 12.21 6.15 15.40
N PHE A 93 12.37 6.94 14.35
CA PHE A 93 12.02 6.54 12.99
C PHE A 93 12.90 5.41 12.48
N GLU A 94 14.21 5.48 12.70
CA GLU A 94 15.16 4.41 12.35
C GLU A 94 14.82 3.12 13.07
N ARG A 95 14.45 3.19 14.36
CA ARG A 95 13.98 2.01 15.11
C ARG A 95 12.72 1.41 14.47
N LEU A 96 11.71 2.23 14.17
CA LEU A 96 10.47 1.75 13.57
C LEU A 96 10.70 1.15 12.18
N ALA A 97 11.53 1.77 11.36
CA ALA A 97 11.86 1.25 10.04
C ALA A 97 12.72 -0.02 10.10
N GLY A 98 13.60 -0.15 11.10
CA GLY A 98 14.31 -1.40 11.37
C GLY A 98 13.37 -2.52 11.84
N GLU A 99 12.41 -2.20 12.70
CA GLU A 99 11.35 -3.13 13.11
C GLU A 99 10.47 -3.55 11.93
N GLU A 100 10.14 -2.63 11.03
CA GLU A 100 9.36 -2.90 9.82
C GLU A 100 10.14 -3.78 8.85
N SER A 101 11.42 -3.48 8.59
CA SER A 101 12.29 -4.28 7.70
C SER A 101 12.40 -5.74 8.12
N GLN A 102 12.34 -6.02 9.42
CA GLN A 102 12.40 -7.37 9.95
C GLN A 102 11.07 -8.13 9.84
N ARG A 103 9.95 -7.46 9.55
CA ARG A 103 8.64 -8.11 9.40
C ARG A 103 8.61 -8.87 8.10
N LYS A 104 8.21 -10.14 8.17
CA LYS A 104 7.97 -10.95 6.98
C LYS A 104 6.68 -10.50 6.31
N PHE A 105 6.79 -10.12 5.04
CA PHE A 105 5.64 -9.86 4.19
C PHE A 105 5.30 -11.11 3.37
N ASP A 106 4.46 -11.98 3.93
CA ASP A 106 4.04 -13.21 3.27
C ASP A 106 2.75 -12.98 2.47
N TYR A 107 2.79 -13.24 1.16
CA TYR A 107 1.61 -13.17 0.28
C TYR A 107 1.33 -14.49 -0.42
N GLN A 108 0.06 -14.71 -0.76
CA GLN A 108 -0.40 -15.91 -1.47
C GLN A 108 -1.33 -15.54 -2.61
N ILE A 109 -1.13 -16.17 -3.78
CA ILE A 109 -2.00 -16.02 -4.93
C ILE A 109 -3.01 -17.17 -4.91
N LYS A 110 -4.29 -16.83 -4.95
CA LYS A 110 -5.40 -17.80 -4.95
C LYS A 110 -6.33 -17.53 -6.13
N ALA A 111 -6.67 -18.59 -6.86
CA ALA A 111 -7.66 -18.58 -7.91
C ALA A 111 -9.05 -18.83 -7.31
N LEU A 112 -9.91 -17.81 -7.38
CA LEU A 112 -11.23 -17.78 -6.75
C LEU A 112 -12.40 -18.00 -7.72
N ASN A 113 -12.12 -18.13 -9.02
CA ASN A 113 -13.15 -18.32 -10.05
C ASN A 113 -13.96 -19.61 -9.79
N GLU A 114 -15.26 -19.58 -10.10
CA GLU A 114 -16.17 -20.70 -9.83
C GLU A 114 -15.78 -22.00 -10.54
N ASP A 115 -15.38 -21.91 -11.82
CA ASP A 115 -14.90 -23.07 -12.58
C ASP A 115 -13.68 -23.73 -11.92
N VAL A 116 -12.77 -22.89 -11.40
CA VAL A 116 -11.55 -23.34 -10.73
C VAL A 116 -11.88 -24.03 -9.43
N LYS A 117 -12.82 -23.49 -8.67
CA LYS A 117 -13.32 -24.13 -7.46
C LYS A 117 -13.93 -25.49 -7.76
N SER A 118 -14.78 -25.60 -8.80
CA SER A 118 -15.39 -26.86 -9.20
C SER A 118 -14.34 -27.93 -9.59
N ILE A 119 -13.31 -27.53 -10.36
CA ILE A 119 -12.20 -28.43 -10.73
C ILE A 119 -11.44 -28.91 -9.49
N LYS A 120 -11.16 -28.03 -8.54
CA LYS A 120 -10.47 -28.38 -7.28
C LYS A 120 -11.28 -29.37 -6.44
N ASP A 121 -12.59 -29.14 -6.33
CA ASP A 121 -13.49 -30.00 -5.57
C ASP A 121 -13.66 -31.37 -6.23
N ALA A 122 -13.73 -31.42 -7.57
CA ALA A 122 -13.75 -32.66 -8.33
C ALA A 122 -12.47 -33.48 -8.12
N LYS A 123 -11.30 -32.84 -8.20
CA LYS A 123 -10.00 -33.50 -7.98
C LYS A 123 -9.86 -34.02 -6.54
N LYS A 124 -10.27 -33.23 -5.54
CA LYS A 124 -10.33 -33.66 -4.13
C LYS A 124 -11.16 -34.92 -3.97
N LYS A 125 -12.33 -34.97 -4.59
CA LYS A 125 -13.23 -36.12 -4.54
C LYS A 125 -12.60 -37.34 -5.21
N GLU A 126 -11.98 -37.16 -6.37
CA GLU A 126 -11.30 -38.23 -7.10
C GLU A 126 -10.18 -38.85 -6.26
N GLU A 127 -9.26 -38.04 -5.71
CA GLU A 127 -8.15 -38.54 -4.89
C GLU A 127 -8.63 -39.23 -3.60
N LEU A 128 -9.70 -38.72 -2.97
CA LEU A 128 -10.32 -39.38 -1.82
C LEU A 128 -10.90 -40.75 -2.18
N LEU A 129 -11.58 -40.86 -3.32
CA LEU A 129 -12.14 -42.12 -3.79
C LEU A 129 -11.02 -43.11 -4.12
N THR A 130 -9.97 -42.68 -4.83
CA THR A 130 -8.81 -43.52 -5.14
C THR A 130 -8.13 -44.04 -3.87
N LEU A 131 -7.97 -43.20 -2.85
CA LEU A 131 -7.39 -43.61 -1.57
C LEU A 131 -8.26 -44.68 -0.88
N VAL A 132 -9.58 -44.49 -0.86
CA VAL A 132 -10.51 -45.47 -0.28
C VAL A 132 -10.48 -46.79 -1.06
N GLU A 133 -10.48 -46.75 -2.39
CA GLU A 133 -10.39 -47.93 -3.26
C GLU A 133 -9.09 -48.71 -3.04
N GLN A 134 -7.95 -48.03 -2.93
CA GLN A 134 -6.66 -48.65 -2.63
C GLN A 134 -6.67 -49.40 -1.28
N HIS A 135 -7.31 -48.83 -0.26
CA HIS A 135 -7.44 -49.48 1.06
C HIS A 135 -8.43 -50.65 1.05
N ILE A 136 -9.48 -50.62 0.22
CA ILE A 136 -10.42 -51.73 0.07
C ILE A 136 -9.79 -52.91 -0.69
N GLN A 137 -8.96 -52.62 -1.68
CA GLN A 137 -8.26 -53.64 -2.49
C GLN A 137 -7.03 -54.23 -1.78
N ALA A 138 -6.51 -53.58 -0.75
CA ALA A 138 -5.39 -54.08 0.04
C ALA A 138 -5.80 -55.33 0.85
N GLU A 139 -4.97 -56.39 0.81
CA GLU A 139 -5.23 -57.67 1.49
C GLU A 139 -5.32 -57.56 3.03
N SER A 140 -4.82 -56.47 3.62
CA SER A 140 -4.90 -56.19 5.06
C SER A 140 -5.49 -54.79 5.32
N PHE A 141 -6.77 -54.74 5.71
CA PHE A 141 -7.42 -53.48 6.06
C PHE A 141 -7.07 -53.05 7.50
N SER A 142 -6.24 -52.00 7.63
CA SER A 142 -5.96 -51.35 8.91
C SER A 142 -6.70 -50.01 9.01
N LYS A 143 -7.65 -49.92 9.94
CA LYS A 143 -8.46 -48.71 10.18
C LYS A 143 -7.60 -47.53 10.66
N GLU A 144 -6.55 -47.80 11.43
CA GLU A 144 -5.66 -46.76 11.98
C GLU A 144 -4.80 -46.12 10.87
N GLU A 145 -4.35 -46.92 9.91
CA GLU A 145 -3.54 -46.44 8.79
C GLU A 145 -4.37 -45.60 7.81
N LEU A 146 -5.61 -46.01 7.53
CA LEU A 146 -6.57 -45.21 6.77
C LEU A 146 -6.83 -43.86 7.42
N GLN A 147 -7.05 -43.84 8.74
CA GLN A 147 -7.29 -42.59 9.48
C GLN A 147 -6.10 -41.64 9.43
N LYS A 148 -4.87 -42.15 9.57
CA LYS A 148 -3.64 -41.35 9.45
C LYS A 148 -3.45 -40.78 8.04
N ASN A 149 -3.74 -41.58 7.01
CA ASN A 149 -3.65 -41.15 5.62
C ASN A 149 -4.68 -40.06 5.29
N LEU A 150 -5.91 -40.20 5.78
CA LEU A 150 -6.95 -39.17 5.65
C LEU A 150 -6.56 -37.86 6.33
N GLN A 151 -6.01 -37.91 7.56
CA GLN A 151 -5.52 -36.71 8.25
C GLN A 151 -4.37 -36.02 7.50
N THR A 152 -3.48 -36.81 6.89
CA THR A 152 -2.37 -36.28 6.10
C THR A 152 -2.88 -35.58 4.85
N LEU A 153 -3.86 -36.19 4.17
CA LEU A 153 -4.48 -35.66 2.96
C LEU A 153 -5.30 -34.39 3.26
N GLU A 154 -6.02 -34.36 4.38
CA GLU A 154 -6.72 -33.16 4.86
C GLU A 154 -5.73 -32.01 5.12
N LYS A 155 -4.61 -32.29 5.80
CA LYS A 155 -3.56 -31.31 6.03
C LYS A 155 -2.98 -30.79 4.71
N TYR A 156 -2.71 -31.67 3.76
CA TYR A 156 -2.22 -31.28 2.44
C TYR A 156 -3.17 -30.30 1.74
N TYR A 157 -4.47 -30.60 1.73
CA TYR A 157 -5.47 -29.74 1.09
C TYR A 157 -5.69 -28.39 1.76
N ASN A 158 -5.48 -28.32 3.07
CA ASN A 158 -5.68 -27.08 3.83
C ASN A 158 -4.48 -26.13 3.74
N TYR A 159 -3.25 -26.67 3.64
CA TYR A 159 -2.03 -25.85 3.74
C TYR A 159 -1.17 -25.84 2.46
N ASP A 160 -1.04 -26.97 1.77
CA ASP A 160 -0.02 -27.16 0.73
C ASP A 160 -0.60 -27.18 -0.68
N TYR A 161 -1.87 -27.56 -0.83
CA TYR A 161 -2.50 -27.67 -2.13
C TYR A 161 -2.58 -26.32 -2.85
N LYS A 162 -1.98 -26.29 -4.04
CA LYS A 162 -1.96 -25.13 -4.94
C LYS A 162 -2.36 -25.58 -6.33
N ASP A 163 -3.17 -24.77 -6.98
CA ASP A 163 -3.45 -24.92 -8.40
C ASP A 163 -2.20 -24.57 -9.22
N ILE A 164 -2.01 -25.21 -10.37
CA ILE A 164 -0.91 -24.89 -11.31
C ILE A 164 -0.92 -23.40 -11.68
N ARG A 165 -2.10 -22.79 -11.78
CA ARG A 165 -2.25 -21.35 -12.05
C ARG A 165 -1.75 -20.48 -10.88
N GLU A 166 -2.05 -20.90 -9.66
CA GLU A 166 -1.59 -20.23 -8.44
C GLU A 166 -0.07 -20.36 -8.28
N GLU A 167 0.48 -21.53 -8.60
CA GLU A 167 1.92 -21.78 -8.59
C GLU A 167 2.64 -20.91 -9.63
N ARG A 168 2.16 -20.88 -10.88
CA ARG A 168 2.72 -20.01 -11.92
C ARG A 168 2.62 -18.54 -11.54
N GLY A 169 1.48 -18.11 -11.01
CA GLY A 169 1.30 -16.74 -10.52
C GLY A 169 2.29 -16.41 -9.39
N MET A 170 2.49 -17.35 -8.46
CA MET A 170 3.44 -17.21 -7.36
C MET A 170 4.88 -17.08 -7.86
N ILE A 171 5.29 -17.87 -8.86
CA ILE A 171 6.62 -17.77 -9.47
C ILE A 171 6.82 -16.39 -10.10
N ILE A 172 5.85 -15.92 -10.89
CA ILE A 172 5.89 -14.61 -11.54
C ILE A 172 5.96 -13.49 -10.50
N ALA A 173 5.12 -13.55 -9.47
CA ALA A 173 5.11 -12.54 -8.41
C ALA A 173 6.43 -12.51 -7.64
N ASN A 174 6.98 -13.67 -7.27
CA ASN A 174 8.30 -13.75 -6.61
C ASN A 174 9.43 -13.22 -7.49
N TYR A 175 9.38 -13.48 -8.80
CA TYR A 175 10.34 -12.95 -9.76
C TYR A 175 10.26 -11.42 -9.81
N LEU A 176 9.06 -10.86 -10.00
CA LEU A 176 8.85 -9.41 -10.02
C LEU A 176 9.23 -8.75 -8.70
N TRP A 177 8.94 -9.41 -7.57
CA TRP A 177 9.27 -8.93 -6.24
C TRP A 177 10.77 -8.71 -6.06
N ARG A 178 11.57 -9.68 -6.52
CA ARG A 178 13.03 -9.57 -6.49
C ARG A 178 13.55 -8.58 -7.52
N GLN A 179 13.03 -8.62 -8.75
CA GLN A 179 13.47 -7.74 -9.83
C GLN A 179 13.23 -6.26 -9.51
N GLN A 180 12.11 -5.95 -8.85
CA GLN A 180 11.74 -4.58 -8.47
C GLN A 180 12.29 -4.17 -7.11
N GLU A 181 13.00 -5.07 -6.41
CA GLU A 181 13.53 -4.85 -5.06
C GLU A 181 12.45 -4.31 -4.11
N PHE A 182 11.27 -4.93 -4.15
CA PHE A 182 10.11 -4.42 -3.42
C PHE A 182 10.32 -4.38 -1.91
N ASP A 183 11.12 -5.29 -1.33
CA ASP A 183 11.50 -5.23 0.09
C ASP A 183 12.15 -3.88 0.45
N MET A 184 13.07 -3.41 -0.39
CA MET A 184 13.78 -2.15 -0.19
C MET A 184 12.89 -0.95 -0.48
N LYS A 185 12.07 -1.02 -1.55
CA LYS A 185 11.14 0.06 -1.91
C LYS A 185 10.07 0.27 -0.86
N PHE A 186 9.48 -0.81 -0.31
CA PHE A 186 8.46 -0.70 0.73
C PHE A 186 9.03 -0.22 2.05
N ASN A 187 10.23 -0.68 2.43
CA ASN A 187 10.89 -0.16 3.61
C ASN A 187 11.21 1.35 3.47
N LYS A 188 11.66 1.78 2.29
CA LYS A 188 11.89 3.20 2.00
C LYS A 188 10.58 4.00 1.99
N SER A 189 9.51 3.49 1.38
CA SER A 189 8.22 4.17 1.39
C SER A 189 7.63 4.24 2.80
N PHE A 190 7.93 3.29 3.67
CA PHE A 190 7.56 3.36 5.09
C PHE A 190 8.22 4.55 5.80
N TYR A 191 9.47 4.90 5.47
CA TYR A 191 10.07 6.16 5.93
C TYR A 191 9.30 7.39 5.43
N ASP A 192 8.86 7.37 4.18
CA ASP A 192 8.07 8.47 3.62
C ASP A 192 6.72 8.63 4.35
N VAL A 193 6.10 7.53 4.77
CA VAL A 193 4.90 7.55 5.62
C VAL A 193 5.18 8.17 6.97
N LEU A 194 6.30 7.82 7.61
CA LEU A 194 6.66 8.38 8.91
C LEU A 194 6.88 9.90 8.85
N LEU A 195 7.42 10.40 7.74
CA LEU A 195 7.72 11.83 7.54
C LEU A 195 6.53 12.65 7.02
N ASN A 196 5.80 12.09 6.05
CA ASN A 196 4.83 12.83 5.25
C ASN A 196 3.40 12.29 5.36
N ALA A 197 3.19 11.22 6.13
CA ALA A 197 1.93 10.47 6.20
C ALA A 197 1.47 9.90 4.84
N GLU A 198 2.40 9.75 3.89
CA GLU A 198 2.12 9.26 2.54
C GLU A 198 3.28 8.39 2.02
N GLU A 199 2.96 7.29 1.34
CA GLU A 199 3.93 6.47 0.61
C GLU A 199 4.28 7.11 -0.73
N ILE A 200 5.57 7.28 -1.00
CA ILE A 200 6.05 7.82 -2.27
C ILE A 200 6.89 6.74 -2.96
N PHE A 201 6.38 6.24 -4.09
CA PHE A 201 7.10 5.29 -4.93
C PHE A 201 7.80 6.04 -6.06
N ALA A 202 9.13 5.91 -6.14
CA ALA A 202 9.97 6.46 -7.21
C ALA A 202 10.58 5.33 -8.05
#